data_AF-A0A9E6EDC3-F1
#
_entry.id   AF-A0A9E6EDC3-F1
#
_cell.length_a   1.000
_cell.length_b   1.000
_cell.length_c   1.000
_cell.angle_alpha   90.00
_cell.angle_beta   90.00
_cell.angle_gamma   90.00
#
_symmetry.space_group_name_H-M   'P 1'
#
loop_
_entity.id
_entity.type
_entity.pdbx_description
1 polymer ?
#
loop_
_entity_poly.entity_id
_entity_poly.type
_entity_poly.pdbx_seq_one_letter_code
_entity_poly.pdbx_strand_id
1 'polypeptide(L)' 'MRIFTQFSEKIREINARYAKPKVEMSPAIKFSLTGLRIYLLVLVVLLLYKFITLIPAGN' A
#
# COMPACT_ATOMS: atom_id res chain seq x y z
N MET A 1 17.34 4.83 -19.79
CA MET A 1 16.14 4.56 -18.98
C MET A 1 15.38 3.31 -19.45
N ARG A 2 16.03 2.13 -19.56
CA ARG A 2 15.36 0.86 -19.99
C ARG A 2 15.06 -0.08 -18.82
N ILE A 3 15.74 0.10 -17.69
CA ILE A 3 15.64 -0.78 -16.52
C ILE A 3 14.34 -0.54 -15.75
N PHE A 4 13.95 0.74 -15.56
CA PHE A 4 12.73 1.11 -14.82
C PHE A 4 11.44 0.63 -15.51
N THR A 5 11.37 0.68 -16.84
CA THR A 5 10.21 0.22 -17.60
C THR A 5 10.06 -1.30 -17.50
N GLN A 6 11.15 -2.06 -17.67
CA GLN A 6 11.13 -3.52 -17.52
C GLN A 6 10.79 -3.97 -16.09
N PHE A 7 11.23 -3.22 -15.08
CA PHE A 7 10.87 -3.49 -13.70
C PHE A 7 9.38 -3.21 -13.43
N SER A 8 8.85 -2.10 -13.95
CA SER A 8 7.42 -1.77 -13.83
C SER A 8 6.53 -2.78 -14.55
N GLU A 9 6.95 -3.28 -15.72
CA GLU A 9 6.24 -4.31 -16.47
C GLU A 9 6.21 -5.64 -15.74
N LYS A 10 7.33 -6.06 -15.15
CA LYS A 10 7.41 -7.26 -14.30
C LYS A 10 6.54 -7.15 -13.05
N ILE A 11 6.55 -6.00 -12.37
CA ILE A 11 5.66 -5.76 -11.23
C ILE A 11 4.20 -5.85 -11.67
N ARG A 12 3.86 -5.23 -12.81
CA ARG A 12 2.50 -5.28 -13.37
C ARG A 12 2.09 -6.71 -13.71
N GLU A 13 2.98 -7.50 -14.30
CA GLU A 13 2.73 -8.91 -14.62
C GLU A 13 2.49 -9.74 -13.36
N ILE A 14 3.32 -9.56 -12.32
CA ILE A 14 3.16 -10.23 -11.03
C ILE A 14 1.81 -9.82 -10.41
N ASN A 15 1.51 -8.53 -10.35
CA ASN A 15 0.25 -8.03 -9.81
C ASN A 15 -0.95 -8.58 -10.58
N ALA A 16 -0.88 -8.65 -11.91
CA ALA A 16 -1.95 -9.22 -12.73
C ALA A 16 -2.17 -10.71 -12.43
N ARG A 17 -1.09 -11.48 -12.21
CA ARG A 17 -1.16 -12.91 -11.87
C ARG A 17 -1.81 -13.17 -10.51
N TYR A 18 -1.62 -12.27 -9.53
CA TYR A 18 -2.18 -12.39 -8.18
C TYR A 18 -3.42 -11.52 -7.94
N ALA A 19 -3.88 -10.75 -8.93
CA ALA A 19 -5.04 -9.86 -8.82
C ALA A 19 -6.35 -10.63 -8.53
N LYS A 20 -6.45 -11.86 -9.03
CA LYS A 20 -7.57 -12.75 -8.72
C LYS A 20 -7.19 -13.61 -7.51
N PRO A 21 -7.88 -13.46 -6.36
CA PRO A 21 -7.63 -14.32 -5.22
C PRO A 21 -7.99 -15.76 -5.57
N LYS A 22 -7.03 -16.67 -5.45
CA LYS A 22 -7.24 -18.12 -5.63
C LYS A 22 -7.92 -18.77 -4.43
N VAL A 23 -7.98 -18.06 -3.31
CA VAL A 23 -8.59 -18.52 -2.05
C VAL A 23 -9.92 -17.80 -1.90
N GLU A 24 -10.97 -18.54 -1.55
CA GLU A 24 -12.28 -17.96 -1.28
C GLU A 24 -12.18 -16.97 -0.11
N MET A 25 -12.56 -15.72 -0.37
CA MET A 25 -12.58 -14.69 0.68
C MET A 25 -13.88 -14.80 1.46
N SER A 26 -13.78 -15.25 2.70
CA SER A 26 -14.92 -15.13 3.61
C SER A 26 -15.24 -13.65 3.87
N PRO A 27 -16.51 -13.30 4.17
CA PRO A 27 -16.89 -11.93 4.49
C PRO A 27 -16.02 -11.33 5.62
N ALA A 28 -15.70 -12.12 6.65
CA ALA A 28 -14.84 -11.70 7.75
C ALA A 28 -13.42 -11.32 7.27
N ILE A 29 -12.79 -12.14 6.43
CA ILE A 29 -11.46 -11.86 5.87
C ILE A 29 -11.48 -10.57 5.05
N LYS A 30 -12.55 -10.35 4.27
CA LYS A 30 -12.72 -9.12 3.48
C LYS A 30 -12.82 -7.87 4.36
N PHE A 31 -13.56 -7.93 5.47
CA PHE A 31 -13.63 -6.83 6.43
C PHE A 31 -12.29 -6.59 7.14
N SER A 32 -11.62 -7.64 7.60
CA SER A 32 -10.29 -7.53 8.22
C SER A 32 -9.28 -6.92 7.26
N LEU A 33 -9.28 -7.33 5.99
CA LEU A 33 -8.38 -6.78 4.98
C LEU A 33 -8.71 -5.30 4.68
N THR A 34 -9.99 -4.93 4.69
CA THR A 34 -10.42 -3.53 4.53
C THR A 34 -9.97 -2.68 5.71
N GLY A 35 -10.16 -3.16 6.94
CA GLY A 35 -9.69 -2.49 8.16
C GLY A 35 -8.16 -2.32 8.15
N LEU A 36 -7.42 -3.36 7.75
CA LEU A 36 -5.97 -3.29 7.62
C LEU A 36 -5.53 -2.22 6.61
N ARG A 37 -6.21 -2.10 5.46
CA ARG A 37 -5.92 -1.04 4.48
C ARG A 37 -6.16 0.35 5.06
N ILE A 38 -7.28 0.55 5.75
CA ILE A 38 -7.59 1.83 6.41
C ILE A 38 -6.53 2.17 7.44
N TYR A 39 -6.15 1.21 8.29
CA TYR A 39 -5.10 1.37 9.29
C TYR A 39 -3.77 1.81 8.68
N LEU A 40 -3.33 1.14 7.61
CA LEU A 40 -2.10 1.50 6.91
C LEU A 40 -2.16 2.91 6.31
N LEU A 41 -3.30 3.30 5.72
CA LEU A 41 -3.49 4.65 5.19
C LEU A 41 -3.44 5.71 6.31
N VAL A 42 -4.10 5.44 7.44
CA VAL A 42 -4.06 6.33 8.62
C VAL A 42 -2.63 6.47 9.12
N LEU A 43 -1.87 5.37 9.23
CA LEU A 43 -0.47 5.43 9.64
C LEU A 43 0.37 6.29 8.70
N VAL A 44 0.21 6.15 7.38
CA VAL A 44 0.95 6.97 6.40
C VAL A 44 0.59 8.45 6.57
N VAL A 45 -0.69 8.78 6.70
CA VAL A 45 -1.14 10.17 6.94
C VAL A 45 -0.57 10.71 8.24
N LEU A 46 -0.58 9.93 9.33
CA LEU A 46 0.01 10.33 10.61
C LEU A 46 1.51 10.54 10.52
N LEU A 47 2.23 9.69 9.78
CA LEU A 47 3.66 9.84 9.55
C LEU A 47 3.96 11.11 8.76
N LEU A 48 3.21 11.38 7.69
CA LEU A 48 3.35 12.60 6.90
C LEU A 48 3.01 13.83 7.73
N TYR A 49 1.90 13.79 8.49
CA TYR A 49 1.51 14.85 9.41
C TYR A 49 2.64 15.12 10.40
N LYS A 50 3.10 14.09 11.11
CA LYS A 50 4.18 14.18 12.09
C LYS A 50 5.47 14.73 11.47
N PHE A 51 5.82 14.29 10.27
CA PHE A 51 7.00 14.75 9.54
C PHE A 51 6.87 16.24 9.18
N ILE A 52 5.73 16.65 8.62
CA ILE A 52 5.44 18.04 8.25
C ILE A 52 5.31 18.93 9.47
N THR A 53 4.82 18.45 10.61
CA THR A 53 4.63 19.29 11.81
C THR A 53 5.83 19.35 12.73
N LEU A 54 6.66 18.30 12.77
CA LEU A 54 7.83 18.26 13.66
C LEU A 54 9.12 18.78 13.02
N ILE A 55 9.23 18.79 11.69
CA ILE A 55 10.42 19.28 10.99
C ILE A 55 10.47 20.82 10.79
N PRO A 56 9.36 21.59 10.78
CA PRO A 56 9.41 23.05 10.80
C PRO A 56 9.65 23.62 12.20
N ALA A 57 9.48 22.84 13.26
CA ALA A 57 9.88 23.20 14.62
C ALA A 57 11.40 22.98 14.78
N GLY A 58 12.17 23.53 13.86
CA GLY A 58 13.60 23.69 14.00
C GLY A 58 13.89 24.68 15.12
N ASN A 59 14.68 24.23 16.09
CA ASN A 59 15.93 24.95 16.36
C ASN A 59 16.97 24.46 15.35
#